data_AF-A0A5S5APU2-F1
#
_entry.id   AF-A0A5S5APU2-F1
#
_cell.length_a   1.000
_cell.length_b   1.000
_cell.length_c   1.000
_cell.angle_alpha   90.00
_cell.angle_beta   90.00
_cell.angle_gamma   90.00
#
_symmetry.space_group_name_H-M   'P 1'
#
loop_
_entity.id
_entity.type
_entity.pdbx_description
1 polymer ?
#
loop_
_entity_poly.entity_id
_entity_poly.type
_entity_poly.pdbx_seq_one_letter_code
_entity_poly.pdbx_strand_id
1 'polypeptide(L)'
;MNFLIGVEQIKLVHGIEYFGEITDIVLTDRMKTVIMSTGGNRKPIWNSIFEDLAATLGFTPKICRARRLQTKGKVEGGIDFVNSNFLSGKKFIDYGDLNRLAIV
;
A
#
# COMPACT_ATOMS: atom_id res chain seq x y z
N MET A 1 -11.31 0.35 -8.40
CA MET A 1 -11.21 0.46 -6.92
C MET A 1 -9.92 1.17 -6.60
N ASN A 2 -9.90 2.27 -5.84
CA ASN A 2 -8.66 3.02 -5.59
C ASN A 2 -8.01 2.50 -4.29
N PHE A 3 -6.91 1.74 -4.39
CA PHE A 3 -6.15 1.31 -3.23
C PHE A 3 -5.10 2.35 -2.86
N LEU A 4 -5.15 2.77 -1.59
CA LEU A 4 -4.15 3.61 -0.97
C LEU A 4 -3.04 2.71 -0.43
N ILE A 5 -1.86 2.76 -1.02
CA ILE A 5 -0.71 1.96 -0.60
C ILE A 5 0.25 2.91 0.11
N GLY A 6 0.19 2.89 1.43
CA GLY A 6 1.11 3.59 2.32
C GLY A 6 2.35 2.77 2.65
N VAL A 7 2.73 1.79 1.81
CA VAL A 7 3.72 0.78 2.16
C VAL A 7 4.68 0.47 1.01
N GLU A 8 5.87 -0.03 1.35
CA GLU A 8 6.94 -0.45 0.43
C GLU A 8 6.45 -1.22 -0.80
N GLN A 9 7.21 -1.12 -1.90
CA GLN A 9 6.95 -1.79 -3.19
C GLN A 9 6.64 -3.29 -3.05
N ILE A 10 7.31 -3.96 -2.11
CA ILE A 10 7.12 -5.39 -1.81
C ILE A 10 5.67 -5.71 -1.39
N LYS A 11 5.02 -4.82 -0.64
CA LYS A 11 3.65 -5.04 -0.16
C LYS A 11 2.60 -4.82 -1.26
N LEU A 12 2.91 -3.99 -2.26
CA LEU A 12 2.06 -3.83 -3.45
C LEU A 12 2.01 -5.14 -4.26
N VAL A 13 3.18 -5.76 -4.50
CA VAL A 13 3.27 -7.01 -5.27
C VAL A 13 2.48 -8.14 -4.59
N HIS A 14 2.72 -8.37 -3.29
CA HIS A 14 1.97 -9.38 -2.53
C HIS A 14 0.46 -9.11 -2.51
N GLY A 15 0.05 -7.83 -2.45
CA GLY A 15 -1.37 -7.47 -2.52
C GLY A 15 -1.98 -7.87 -3.85
N ILE A 16 -1.32 -7.56 -4.97
CA ILE A 16 -1.77 -7.96 -6.30
C ILE A 16 -1.84 -9.49 -6.41
N GLU A 17 -0.80 -10.21 -5.98
CA GLU A 17 -0.78 -11.67 -6.02
C GLU A 17 -1.93 -12.29 -5.21
N TYR A 18 -2.25 -11.71 -4.04
CA TYR A 18 -3.34 -12.19 -3.20
C TYR A 18 -4.72 -11.98 -3.83
N PHE A 19 -4.95 -10.82 -4.47
CA PHE A 19 -6.25 -10.52 -5.11
C PHE A 19 -6.36 -11.08 -6.53
N GLY A 20 -5.26 -11.46 -7.17
CA GLY A 20 -5.22 -12.01 -8.53
C GLY A 20 -5.49 -11.00 -9.65
N GLU A 21 -5.71 -9.73 -9.31
CA GLU A 21 -6.04 -8.67 -10.26
C GLU A 21 -5.29 -7.37 -9.95
N ILE A 22 -5.07 -6.56 -10.98
CA ILE A 22 -4.38 -5.27 -10.89
C ILE A 22 -5.38 -4.13 -11.09
N THR A 23 -5.33 -3.11 -10.24
CA THR A 23 -6.17 -1.93 -10.40
C THR A 23 -5.56 -0.94 -11.38
N ASP A 24 -6.39 -0.30 -12.22
CA ASP A 24 -5.97 0.74 -13.16
C ASP A 24 -5.19 1.91 -12.51
N ILE A 25 -5.52 2.22 -11.25
CA ILE A 25 -4.95 3.35 -10.50
C ILE A 25 -4.49 2.88 -9.12
N VAL A 26 -3.20 3.05 -8.85
CA VAL A 26 -2.60 2.81 -7.53
C VAL A 26 -2.29 4.16 -6.89
N LEU A 27 -2.88 4.42 -5.72
CA LEU A 27 -2.59 5.63 -4.96
C LEU A 27 -1.42 5.38 -4.00
N THR A 28 -0.37 6.19 -4.11
CA THR A 28 0.81 6.07 -3.26
C THR A 28 0.98 7.30 -2.36
N ASP A 29 1.68 7.10 -1.25
CA ASP A 29 2.22 8.20 -0.46
C ASP A 29 3.46 8.82 -1.11
N ARG A 30 3.90 9.98 -0.60
CA ARG A 30 5.13 10.67 -1.00
C ARG A 30 6.39 10.09 -0.37
N MET A 31 6.52 8.77 -0.39
CA MET A 31 7.69 8.08 0.13
C MET A 31 8.86 8.12 -0.86
N LYS A 32 10.10 8.14 -0.36
CA LYS A 32 11.32 8.21 -1.19
C LYS A 32 11.49 7.03 -2.15
N THR A 33 10.91 5.88 -1.81
CA THR A 33 10.87 4.66 -2.63
C THR A 33 9.96 4.79 -3.86
N VAL A 34 9.09 5.80 -3.89
CA VAL A 34 8.14 6.07 -4.98
C VAL A 34 8.48 7.39 -5.68
N ILE A 35 8.88 8.41 -4.92
CA ILE A 35 9.23 9.75 -5.41
C ILE A 35 10.66 10.09 -4.99
N MET A 36 11.53 10.39 -5.95
CA MET A 36 12.89 10.85 -5.64
C MET A 36 12.92 12.31 -5.18
N SER A 37 12.14 13.17 -5.82
CA SER A 37 12.06 14.60 -5.50
C SER A 37 10.78 15.23 -6.05
N THR A 38 10.46 16.44 -5.61
CA THR A 38 9.41 17.26 -6.23
C THR A 38 10.08 18.36 -7.03
N GLY A 39 9.95 18.33 -8.36
CA GLY A 39 10.52 19.35 -9.24
C GLY A 39 9.88 20.72 -9.03
N GLY A 40 10.53 21.78 -9.54
CA GLY A 40 10.11 23.19 -9.35
C GLY A 40 8.66 23.50 -9.74
N ASN A 41 8.06 22.66 -10.60
CA ASN A 41 6.65 22.78 -11.03
C ASN A 41 5.65 22.01 -10.14
N ARG A 42 6.04 21.59 -8.92
CA ARG A 42 5.25 20.72 -8.03
C ARG A 42 4.88 19.36 -8.64
N LYS A 43 5.54 18.97 -9.73
CA LYS A 43 5.42 17.64 -10.32
C LYS A 43 6.34 16.68 -9.57
N PRO A 44 5.86 15.50 -9.19
CA PRO A 44 6.72 14.46 -8.64
C PRO A 44 7.72 13.99 -9.69
N ILE A 45 8.95 13.80 -9.25
CA ILE A 45 9.96 13.04 -9.98
C ILE A 45 9.88 11.64 -9.40
N TRP A 46 9.30 10.72 -10.16
CA TRP A 46 9.15 9.34 -9.73
C TRP A 46 10.50 8.63 -9.67
N ASN A 47 10.57 7.58 -8.86
CA ASN A 47 11.69 6.67 -8.89
C ASN A 47 11.59 5.80 -10.15
N SER A 48 12.66 5.68 -10.92
CA SER A 48 12.68 4.90 -12.17
C SER A 48 12.29 3.43 -11.94
N ILE A 49 12.75 2.82 -10.85
CA ILE A 49 12.39 1.45 -10.48
C ILE A 49 10.88 1.31 -10.27
N PHE A 50 10.24 2.36 -9.71
CA PHE A 50 8.80 2.34 -9.51
C PHE A 50 8.02 2.61 -10.78
N GLU A 51 8.51 3.47 -11.68
CA GLU A 51 7.91 3.66 -13.00
C GLU A 51 7.98 2.37 -13.82
N ASP A 52 9.12 1.68 -13.81
CA ASP A 52 9.29 0.38 -14.48
C ASP A 52 8.33 -0.67 -13.91
N LEU A 53 8.17 -0.71 -12.59
CA LEU A 53 7.19 -1.59 -11.93
C LEU A 53 5.76 -1.28 -12.38
N ALA A 54 5.39 0.00 -12.42
CA ALA A 54 4.06 0.44 -12.84
C ALA A 54 3.77 0.10 -14.30
N ALA A 55 4.77 0.26 -15.18
CA ALA A 55 4.66 -0.12 -16.59
C ALA A 55 4.56 -1.65 -16.76
N THR A 56 5.33 -2.42 -15.99
CA THR A 56 5.31 -3.89 -16.03
C THR A 56 3.99 -4.46 -15.58
N LEU A 57 3.42 -3.90 -14.51
CA LEU A 57 2.14 -4.34 -13.93
C LEU A 57 0.93 -3.67 -14.59
N GLY A 58 1.12 -2.64 -15.42
CA GLY A 58 0.04 -2.00 -16.19
C GLY A 58 -0.87 -1.08 -15.38
N PHE A 59 -0.39 -0.48 -14.29
CA PHE A 59 -1.18 0.48 -13.49
C PHE A 59 -0.65 1.91 -13.60
N THR A 60 -1.52 2.89 -13.34
CA THR A 60 -1.14 4.31 -13.27
C THR A 60 -0.89 4.73 -11.83
N PRO A 61 0.35 5.13 -11.45
CA PRO A 61 0.63 5.62 -10.11
C PRO A 61 0.09 7.04 -9.93
N LYS A 62 -0.58 7.29 -8.81
CA LYS A 62 -1.07 8.62 -8.42
C LYS A 62 -0.68 8.94 -6.99
N ILE A 63 -0.21 10.15 -6.76
CA ILE A 63 0.13 10.59 -5.42
C ILE A 63 -1.10 11.07 -4.69
N CYS A 64 -1.23 10.68 -3.42
CA CYS A 64 -2.24 11.25 -2.57
C CYS A 64 -1.98 12.73 -2.29
N ARG A 65 -3.01 13.55 -2.53
CA ARG A 65 -2.97 14.97 -2.19
C ARG A 65 -2.95 15.10 -0.67
N ALA A 66 -1.94 15.79 -0.13
CA ALA A 66 -1.88 16.12 1.29
C ALA A 66 -3.20 16.78 1.74
N ARG A 67 -3.78 16.27 2.83
CA ARG A 67 -5.07 16.68 3.44
C ARG A 67 -6.36 16.15 2.79
N ARG A 68 -6.33 15.07 1.99
CA ARG A 68 -7.54 14.25 1.72
C ARG A 68 -7.54 12.97 2.58
N LEU A 69 -8.08 13.08 3.78
CA LEU A 69 -8.23 11.98 4.75
C LEU A 69 -9.22 10.89 4.30
N GLN A 70 -10.07 11.18 3.30
CA GLN A 70 -11.23 10.36 2.97
C GLN A 70 -10.89 8.96 2.43
N THR A 71 -9.74 8.78 1.79
CA THR A 71 -9.29 7.46 1.31
C THR A 71 -8.48 6.70 2.36
N LYS A 72 -7.86 7.38 3.34
CA LYS A 72 -6.98 6.75 4.34
C LYS A 72 -7.78 5.89 5.33
N GLY A 73 -8.99 6.33 5.68
CA GLY A 73 -9.88 5.63 6.61
C GLY A 73 -10.25 4.20 6.21
N LYS A 74 -10.22 3.85 4.91
CA LYS A 74 -10.49 2.47 4.46
C LYS A 74 -9.34 1.51 4.82
N VAL A 75 -8.10 2.01 4.76
CA VAL A 75 -6.91 1.24 5.12
C VAL A 75 -6.70 1.27 6.63
N GLU A 76 -6.81 2.44 7.23
CA GLU A 76 -6.68 2.62 8.69
C GLU A 76 -7.76 1.86 9.44
N GLY A 77 -9.00 1.85 8.99
CA GLY A 77 -10.07 1.07 9.62
C GLY A 77 -9.81 -0.44 9.61
N GLY A 78 -9.16 -0.97 8.56
CA GLY A 78 -8.75 -2.38 8.52
C GLY A 78 -7.59 -2.68 9.49
N ILE A 79 -6.62 -1.78 9.57
CA ILE A 79 -5.49 -1.89 10.52
C ILE A 79 -6.00 -1.81 11.96
N ASP A 80 -6.86 -0.83 12.24
CA ASP A 80 -7.48 -0.65 13.55
C ASP A 80 -8.32 -1.86 13.92
N PHE A 81 -9.10 -2.43 12.99
CA PHE A 81 -9.84 -3.66 13.21
C PHE A 81 -8.93 -4.85 13.54
N VAL A 82 -7.84 -5.05 12.79
CA VAL A 82 -6.88 -6.12 13.06
C VAL A 82 -6.25 -5.94 14.44
N ASN A 83 -5.83 -4.73 14.78
CA ASN A 83 -5.23 -4.43 16.08
C ASN A 83 -6.21 -4.64 17.24
N SER A 84 -7.47 -4.21 17.08
CA SER A 84 -8.48 -4.23 18.15
C SER A 84 -9.22 -5.56 18.29
N ASN A 85 -9.45 -6.32 17.20
CA ASN A 85 -10.22 -7.57 17.23
C ASN A 85 -9.38 -8.83 17.02
N PHE A 86 -8.38 -8.79 16.13
CA PHE A 86 -7.62 -9.99 15.76
C PHE A 86 -6.39 -10.21 16.65
N LEU A 87 -5.62 -9.14 16.90
CA LEU A 87 -4.39 -9.19 17.70
C LEU A 87 -4.65 -9.00 19.20
N SER A 88 -5.72 -8.30 19.57
CA SER A 88 -6.07 -8.06 20.97
C SER A 88 -6.27 -9.38 21.73
N GLY A 89 -5.43 -9.62 22.74
CA GLY A 89 -5.50 -10.80 23.59
C GLY A 89 -4.87 -12.07 23.02
N LYS A 90 -4.37 -12.06 21.78
CA LYS A 90 -3.66 -13.22 21.20
C LYS A 90 -2.16 -13.14 21.47
N LYS A 91 -1.58 -14.28 21.87
CA LYS A 91 -0.13 -14.47 21.92
C LYS A 91 0.25 -15.42 20.79
N PHE A 92 1.27 -15.05 20.04
CA PHE A 92 1.85 -15.88 18.98
C PHE A 92 3.35 -15.97 19.21
N ILE A 93 3.92 -17.08 18.78
CA ILE A 93 5.32 -17.43 19.07
C ILE A 93 6.24 -16.95 17.94
N ASP A 94 5.74 -16.95 16.71
CA ASP A 94 6.44 -16.50 15.50
C ASP A 94 5.47 -16.01 14.40
N TYR A 95 6.02 -15.52 13.29
CA TYR A 95 5.25 -15.05 12.13
C TYR A 95 4.40 -16.15 11.47
N GLY A 96 4.87 -17.39 11.47
CA GLY A 96 4.13 -18.52 10.90
C GLY A 96 2.90 -18.88 11.73
N ASP A 97 3.03 -18.80 13.05
CA ASP A 97 1.96 -18.99 14.02
C ASP A 97 0.88 -17.90 13.89
N LEU A 98 1.31 -16.64 13.77
CA LEU A 98 0.40 -15.53 13.50
C LEU A 98 -0.36 -15.71 12.17
N ASN A 99 0.32 -16.14 11.10
CA ASN A 99 -0.31 -16.39 9.81
C ASN A 99 -1.32 -17.55 9.86
N ARG A 100 -1.01 -18.63 10.57
CA ARG A 100 -1.95 -19.75 10.77
C ARG A 100 -3.22 -19.32 11.50
N LEU A 101 -3.10 -18.43 12.49
CA LEU A 101 -4.24 -17.87 13.21
C LEU A 101 -5.13 -16.98 12.34
N ALA A 102 -4.61 -16.47 11.21
CA ALA A 102 -5.32 -15.55 10.30
C ALA A 102 -6.12 -16.26 9.19
N ILE A 103 -5.91 -17.56 8.99
CA ILE A 103 -6.54 -18.37 7.91
C ILE A 103 -7.85 -19.05 8.41
N VAL A 104 -8.22 -18.87 9.67
CA VAL A 104 -9.41 -19.47 10.30
C VAL A 104 -10.69 -18.71 9.96
#